data_AF-A0A0P1ESP4-F1
#
_entry.id   AF-A0A0P1ESP4-F1
#
_cell.length_a   1.000
_cell.length_b   1.000
_cell.length_c   1.000
_cell.angle_alpha   90.00
_cell.angle_beta   90.00
_cell.angle_gamma   90.00
#
_symmetry.space_group_name_H-M   'P 1'
#
loop_
_entity.id
_entity.type
_entity.pdbx_description
1 polymer ?
#
loop_
_entity_poly.entity_id
_entity_poly.type
_entity_poly.pdbx_seq_one_letter_code
_entity_poly.pdbx_strand_id
1 'polypeptide(L)' 'MNFRHLIRMSRWARNPPSETRVKLVFGVILACLALVAIERFIGWPDALTTKPIPRVKISQ' A
#
# COMPACT_ATOMS: atom_id res chain seq x y z
N MET A 1 6.06 -13.05 18.85
CA MET A 1 7.02 -12.86 17.74
C MET A 1 7.39 -14.20 17.16
N ASN A 2 7.21 -14.42 15.86
CA ASN A 2 7.45 -15.73 15.24
C ASN A 2 8.85 -15.79 14.63
N PHE A 3 9.73 -16.61 15.19
CA PHE A 3 11.11 -16.81 14.73
C PHE A 3 11.20 -17.22 13.24
N ARG A 4 10.15 -17.89 12.73
CA ARG A 4 10.00 -18.25 11.32
C ARG A 4 10.07 -17.04 10.38
N HIS A 5 9.58 -15.87 10.79
CA HIS A 5 9.66 -14.64 9.97
C HIS A 5 11.10 -14.13 9.88
N LEU A 6 11.85 -14.17 10.99
CA LEU A 6 13.25 -13.73 11.04
C LEU A 6 14.13 -14.60 10.14
N ILE A 7 13.97 -15.93 10.21
CA ILE A 7 14.72 -16.86 9.34
C ILE A 7 14.38 -16.62 7.86
N ARG A 8 13.11 -16.37 7.53
CA ARG A 8 12.67 -16.08 6.16
C ARG A 8 13.27 -14.78 5.61
N MET A 9 13.32 -13.71 6.41
CA MET A 9 13.97 -12.45 6.03
C MET A 9 15.48 -12.61 5.87
N SER A 10 16.13 -13.34 6.77
CA SER A 10 17.57 -13.64 6.68
C SER A 10 17.92 -14.47 5.44
N ARG A 11 17.00 -15.36 5.00
CA ARG A 11 17.16 -16.14 3.77
C ARG A 11 16.95 -15.29 2.52
N TRP A 12 16.03 -14.33 2.54
CA TRP A 12 15.87 -13.32 1.48
C TRP A 12 17.12 -12.46 1.28
N ALA A 13 17.78 -12.04 2.36
CA ALA A 13 19.01 -11.24 2.26
C ALA A 13 20.17 -12.02 1.61
N ARG A 14 20.24 -13.34 1.83
CA ARG A 14 21.31 -14.21 1.32
C ARG A 14 21.01 -14.83 -0.04
N ASN A 15 19.76 -15.15 -0.30
CA ASN A 15 19.25 -15.71 -1.55
C ASN A 15 17.93 -15.02 -1.86
N PRO A 16 17.98 -13.85 -2.52
CA PRO A 16 16.79 -13.12 -2.85
C PRO A 16 15.90 -13.98 -3.77
N PRO A 17 14.57 -13.89 -3.64
CA PRO A 17 13.65 -14.44 -4.62
C PRO A 17 13.92 -13.82 -6.00
N SER A 18 13.42 -14.45 -7.06
CA SER A 18 13.67 -14.03 -8.45
C SER A 18 13.59 -12.51 -8.65
N GLU A 19 14.56 -11.96 -9.37
CA GLU A 19 14.71 -10.51 -9.58
C GLU A 19 13.44 -9.88 -10.14
N THR A 20 12.69 -10.60 -10.99
CA THR A 20 11.39 -10.19 -11.53
C THR A 20 10.39 -9.85 -10.43
N ARG A 21 10.33 -10.67 -9.37
CA ARG A 21 9.39 -10.46 -8.26
C ARG A 21 9.80 -9.27 -7.41
N VAL A 22 11.10 -9.08 -7.19
CA VAL A 22 11.63 -7.92 -6.45
C VAL A 22 11.34 -6.62 -7.21
N LYS A 23 11.61 -6.59 -8.53
CA LYS A 23 11.34 -5.45 -9.40
C LYS A 23 9.85 -5.10 -9.45
N LEU A 24 8.98 -6.10 -9.53
CA LEU A 24 7.52 -5.90 -9.48
C LEU A 24 7.11 -5.21 -8.17
N VAL A 25 7.56 -5.73 -7.02
CA VAL A 25 7.23 -5.16 -5.71
C VAL A 25 7.76 -3.73 -5.60
N PHE A 26 9.01 -3.49 -6.00
CA PHE A 26 9.58 -2.15 -6.01
C PHE A 26 8.82 -1.18 -6.92
N GLY A 27 8.39 -1.62 -8.10
CA GLY A 27 7.56 -0.83 -9.01
C GLY A 27 6.21 -0.47 -8.41
N VAL A 28 5.54 -1.41 -7.75
CA VAL A 28 4.27 -1.16 -7.04
C VAL A 28 4.46 -0.18 -5.88
N ILE A 29 5.53 -0.33 -5.08
CA ILE A 29 5.85 0.60 -3.99
C ILE A 29 6.09 2.00 -4.53
N LEU A 30 6.89 2.13 -5.60
CA LEU A 30 7.13 3.42 -6.27
C LEU A 30 5.85 4.05 -6.79
N ALA A 31 4.97 3.26 -7.42
CA ALA A 31 3.68 3.75 -7.91
C ALA A 31 2.79 4.28 -6.76
N CYS A 32 2.72 3.54 -5.65
CA CYS A 32 1.96 3.96 -4.47
C CYS A 32 2.53 5.25 -3.85
N LEU A 33 3.86 5.31 -3.69
CA LEU A 33 4.53 6.50 -3.16
C LEU A 33 4.36 7.72 -4.07
N ALA A 34 4.44 7.54 -5.38
CA ALA A 34 4.19 8.59 -6.36
C ALA A 34 2.75 9.12 -6.25
N LEU A 35 1.77 8.21 -6.12
CA LEU A 35 0.37 8.58 -5.95
C LEU A 35 0.15 9.39 -4.66
N VAL A 36 0.70 8.94 -3.53
CA VAL A 36 0.61 9.66 -2.25
C VAL A 36 1.32 11.01 -2.32
N ALA A 37 2.46 11.10 -2.98
CA ALA A 37 3.15 12.37 -3.18
C ALA A 37 2.26 13.33 -3.98
N ILE A 38 1.68 12.87 -5.09
CA ILE A 38 0.75 13.66 -5.91
C ILE A 38 -0.45 14.14 -5.08
N GLU A 39 -1.07 13.25 -4.31
CA GLU A 39 -2.17 13.59 -3.39
C GLU A 39 -1.77 14.67 -2.37
N ARG A 40 -0.56 14.58 -1.81
CA ARG A 40 -0.08 15.53 -0.80
C ARG A 40 0.31 16.89 -1.38
N PHE A 41 0.83 16.94 -2.60
CA PHE A 41 1.31 18.18 -3.22
C PHE A 41 0.23 18.93 -3.99
N ILE A 42 -0.70 18.23 -4.66
CA ILE A 42 -1.75 18.85 -5.50
C ILE A 42 -3.10 18.89 -4.75
N GLY A 43 -3.30 18.00 -3.78
CA GLY A 43 -4.61 17.79 -3.16
C GLY A 43 -5.48 16.90 -4.04
N TRP A 44 -6.40 16.16 -3.41
CA TRP A 44 -7.31 15.28 -4.14
C TRP A 44 -8.51 16.08 -4.67
N PRO A 45 -8.84 16.04 -5.97
CA PRO A 45 -9.95 16.82 -6.51
C PRO A 45 -11.30 16.34 -5.95
N ASP A 46 -12.23 17.28 -5.73
CA ASP A 46 -13.59 17.00 -5.23
C ASP A 46 -14.33 15.92 -6.04
N ALA A 47 -13.99 15.77 -7.33
CA ALA A 47 -14.54 14.74 -8.22
C ALA A 47 -14.26 13.29 -7.76
N LEU A 48 -13.26 13.08 -6.93
CA LEU A 48 -12.86 11.78 -6.42
C LEU A 48 -12.99 11.67 -4.89
N THR A 49 -13.47 12.74 -4.23
CA THR A 49 -13.79 12.72 -2.80
C THR A 49 -15.09 11.94 -2.58
N THR A 50 -15.02 10.89 -1.76
CA THR A 50 -16.22 10.11 -1.38
C THR A 50 -17.01 10.87 -0.33
N LYS A 51 -18.28 11.19 -0.64
CA LYS A 51 -19.19 11.81 0.33
C LYS A 51 -19.67 10.75 1.31
N PRO A 52 -19.61 10.99 2.63
CA PRO A 52 -20.19 10.07 3.59
C PRO A 52 -21.70 9.97 3.32
N ILE A 53 -22.17 8.75 3.10
CA ILE A 53 -23.60 8.47 2.94
C ILE A 53 -24.23 8.55 4.33
N PRO A 54 -25.21 9.44 4.57
CA PRO A 54 -25.83 9.54 5.87
C PRO A 54 -26.50 8.20 6.22
N ARG A 55 -26.06 7.59 7.32
CA ARG A 55 -26.70 6.39 7.86
C ARG A 55 -28.06 6.81 8.41
N VAL A 56 -29.12 6.52 7.67
CA VAL A 56 -30.50 6.68 8.14
C VAL A 56 -30.67 5.76 9.35
N LYS A 57 -30.63 6.34 10.56
CA LYS A 57 -31.04 5.65 11.77
C LYS A 57 -32.57 5.61 11.75
N ILE A 58 -33.12 4.49 11.31
CA ILE A 58 -34.54 4.21 11.46
C ILE A 58 -34.76 3.97 12.96
N SER A 59 -35.31 4.96 13.66
CA SER A 59 -35.76 4.77 15.03
C SER A 59 -36.99 3.87 14.99
N GLN A 60 -36.90 2.71 15.64
CA GLN A 60 -38.06 1.93 16.07
C GLN A 60 -38.80 2.67 17.18
#